data_AF-A0A7J7L3J5-F1
#
_entry.id   AF-A0A7J7L3J5-F1
#
_cell.length_a   1.000
_cell.length_b   1.000
_cell.length_c   1.000
_cell.angle_alpha   90.00
_cell.angle_beta   90.00
_cell.angle_gamma   90.00
#
_symmetry.space_group_name_H-M   'P 1'
#
loop_
_entity.id
_entity.type
_entity.pdbx_description
1 polymer ?
#
loop_
_entity_poly.entity_id
_entity_poly.type
_entity_poly.pdbx_seq_one_letter_code
_entity_poly.pdbx_strand_id
1 'polypeptide(L)'
;MKPIHVCLILGLCVSPIANKFLFVDSEHMTNFRLRRFPKKKNTYGLKEIDDALKQAKLERHHDDVLRLNLLKIILFFLLPNKGRNVWVKYVDLVDDLQQFNKFSWGEQVYNFLWSQIMEFGVYRSVADKNRIKLYHCTDVPGC
;
A
#
# COMPACT_ATOMS: atom_id res chain seq x y z
N MET A 1 -28.46 9.44 -7.30
CA MET A 1 -27.34 9.52 -6.34
C MET A 1 -26.24 10.39 -6.94
N LYS A 2 -25.78 11.42 -6.24
CA LYS A 2 -24.62 12.22 -6.70
C LYS A 2 -23.32 11.46 -6.38
N PRO A 3 -22.33 11.42 -7.29
CA PRO A 3 -21.05 10.80 -7.00
C PRO A 3 -20.35 11.56 -5.86
N ILE A 4 -19.90 10.82 -4.84
CA ILE A 4 -19.09 11.38 -3.77
C ILE A 4 -17.65 11.35 -4.25
N HIS A 5 -17.07 12.52 -4.49
CA HIS A 5 -15.65 12.68 -4.78
C HIS A 5 -14.87 12.60 -3.46
N VAL A 6 -14.36 11.42 -3.13
CA VAL A 6 -13.43 11.25 -2.01
C VAL A 6 -12.01 11.48 -2.55
N CYS A 7 -11.46 12.68 -2.34
CA CYS A 7 -10.05 12.94 -2.57
C CYS A 7 -9.25 12.44 -1.37
N LEU A 8 -8.52 11.33 -1.55
CA LEU A 8 -7.43 10.99 -0.65
C LEU A 8 -6.27 11.94 -0.96
N ILE A 9 -6.13 13.00 -0.16
CA ILE A 9 -4.89 13.79 -0.13
C ILE A 9 -3.88 12.97 0.67
N LEU A 10 -3.36 11.91 0.05
CA LEU A 10 -2.05 11.40 0.43
C LEU A 10 -1.09 12.50 -0.02
N GLY A 11 -0.32 13.08 0.88
CA GLY A 11 0.85 13.85 0.48
C GLY A 11 1.77 12.88 -0.25
N LEU A 12 1.59 12.73 -1.56
CA LEU A 12 2.32 11.79 -2.41
C LEU A 12 3.74 12.33 -2.55
N CYS A 13 4.52 12.16 -1.48
CA CYS A 13 5.94 12.40 -1.54
C CYS A 13 6.56 11.33 -2.44
N VAL A 14 7.32 11.77 -3.44
CA VAL A 14 8.18 10.92 -4.25
C VAL A 14 9.60 11.16 -3.75
N SER A 15 10.00 10.37 -2.79
CA SER A 15 11.37 10.31 -2.27
C SER A 15 11.76 8.86 -2.00
N PRO A 16 13.05 8.49 -2.04
CA PRO A 16 13.47 7.14 -1.72
C PRO A 16 12.91 6.67 -0.37
N ILE A 17 12.17 5.56 -0.36
CA ILE A 17 11.66 4.89 0.83
C ILE A 17 12.90 4.49 1.62
N ALA A 18 13.19 5.25 2.68
CA ALA A 18 14.30 4.95 3.56
C ALA A 18 14.20 3.49 4.00
N ASN A 19 15.29 2.72 3.89
CA ASN A 19 15.31 1.29 4.20
C ASN A 19 14.69 0.95 5.56
N LYS A 20 14.77 1.85 6.55
CA LYS A 20 14.09 1.73 7.85
C LYS A 20 12.58 1.46 7.78
N PHE A 21 11.89 1.85 6.69
CA PHE A 21 10.47 1.58 6.48
C PHE A 21 10.19 0.16 5.98
N LEU A 22 11.19 -0.52 5.41
CA LEU A 22 11.07 -1.88 4.87
C LEU A 22 11.35 -2.96 5.94
N PHE A 23 11.88 -2.57 7.11
CA PHE A 23 12.35 -3.48 8.16
C PHE A 23 11.78 -3.15 9.54
N VAL A 24 10.47 -2.87 9.65
CA VAL A 24 9.84 -3.11 10.97
C VAL A 24 9.95 -4.61 11.19
N ASP A 25 10.79 -5.00 12.15
CA ASP A 25 11.09 -6.38 12.46
C ASP A 25 9.79 -7.17 12.63
N SER A 26 9.57 -8.15 11.77
CA SER A 26 8.35 -8.98 11.77
C SER A 26 8.12 -9.73 13.08
N GLU A 27 9.09 -9.68 13.99
CA GLU A 27 9.09 -10.28 15.32
C GLU A 27 8.39 -9.43 16.38
N HIS A 28 8.41 -8.10 16.30
CA HIS A 28 7.69 -7.25 17.25
C HIS A 28 6.26 -7.01 16.78
N MET A 29 5.29 -7.59 17.50
CA MET A 29 3.87 -7.32 17.25
C MET A 29 3.45 -6.09 18.02
N THR A 30 2.92 -5.08 17.32
CA THR A 30 2.37 -3.90 17.97
C THR A 30 1.08 -4.23 18.75
N ASN A 31 0.68 -3.35 19.68
CA ASN A 31 -0.55 -3.54 20.45
C ASN A 31 -1.79 -3.61 19.54
N PHE A 32 -1.85 -2.81 18.47
CA PHE A 32 -2.91 -2.91 17.48
C PHE A 32 -2.94 -4.28 16.80
N ARG A 33 -1.77 -4.76 16.36
CA ARG A 33 -1.64 -6.06 15.70
C ARG A 33 -1.97 -7.23 16.63
N LEU A 34 -1.54 -7.18 17.89
CA LEU A 34 -1.89 -8.20 18.90
C LEU A 34 -3.40 -8.30 19.11
N ARG A 35 -4.10 -7.16 19.17
CA ARG A 35 -5.56 -7.13 19.35
C ARG A 35 -6.32 -7.61 18.12
N ARG A 36 -5.95 -7.13 16.92
CA ARG A 36 -6.77 -7.33 15.70
C ARG A 36 -6.31 -8.48 14.82
N PHE A 37 -5.04 -8.85 14.92
CA PHE A 37 -4.40 -9.85 14.08
C PHE A 37 -3.49 -10.78 14.90
N PRO A 38 -4.03 -11.49 15.92
CA PRO A 38 -3.23 -12.27 16.87
C PRO A 38 -2.46 -13.43 16.23
N LYS A 39 -2.90 -13.90 15.06
CA LYS A 39 -2.19 -14.92 14.28
C LYS A 39 -1.01 -14.28 13.55
N LYS A 40 0.21 -14.75 13.83
CA LYS A 40 1.42 -14.32 13.11
C LYS A 40 1.32 -14.77 11.65
N LYS A 41 1.00 -13.82 10.78
CA LYS A 41 0.94 -13.98 9.32
C LYS A 41 1.74 -12.86 8.66
N ASN A 42 2.24 -13.14 7.46
CA ASN A 42 2.95 -12.15 6.64
C ASN A 42 1.99 -11.28 5.82
N THR A 43 0.75 -11.73 5.64
CA THR A 43 -0.27 -11.03 4.87
C THR A 43 -1.66 -11.24 5.47
N TYR A 44 -2.53 -10.25 5.32
CA TYR A 44 -3.93 -10.29 5.77
C TYR A 44 -4.88 -9.91 4.63
N GLY A 45 -5.93 -10.70 4.46
CA GLY A 45 -6.92 -10.48 3.39
C GLY A 45 -8.03 -9.51 3.77
N LEU A 46 -8.78 -9.06 2.77
CA LEU A 46 -9.94 -8.15 2.96
C LEU A 46 -10.93 -8.67 4.00
N LYS A 47 -11.26 -9.96 3.98
CA LYS A 47 -12.21 -10.55 4.94
C LYS A 47 -11.72 -10.42 6.37
N GLU A 48 -10.43 -10.68 6.62
CA GLU A 48 -9.84 -10.57 7.96
C GLU A 48 -9.87 -9.12 8.45
N ILE A 49 -9.60 -8.16 7.57
CA ILE A 49 -9.67 -6.74 7.87
C ILE A 49 -11.11 -6.30 8.16
N ASP A 50 -12.08 -6.79 7.38
CA ASP A 50 -13.50 -6.47 7.57
C ASP A 50 -14.05 -7.06 8.87
N ASP A 51 -13.67 -8.27 9.22
CA ASP A 51 -14.07 -8.91 10.47
C ASP A 51 -13.46 -8.16 11.67
N ALA A 52 -12.18 -7.79 11.60
CA ALA A 52 -11.53 -6.95 12.62
C ALA A 52 -12.20 -5.57 12.74
N LEU A 53 -12.61 -4.96 11.61
CA LEU A 53 -13.28 -3.66 11.60
C LEU A 53 -14.68 -3.72 12.24
N LYS A 54 -15.43 -4.79 12.00
CA LYS A 54 -16.73 -5.03 12.66
C LYS A 54 -16.54 -5.14 14.17
N GLN A 55 -15.56 -5.93 14.63
CA GLN A 55 -15.25 -6.07 16.05
C GLN A 55 -14.83 -4.73 16.69
N ALA A 56 -13.92 -4.00 16.05
CA ALA A 56 -13.46 -2.70 16.56
C ALA A 56 -14.60 -1.68 16.71
N LYS A 57 -15.58 -1.70 15.79
CA LYS A 57 -16.79 -0.86 15.88
C LYS A 57 -17.69 -1.27 17.04
N LEU A 58 -17.90 -2.58 17.25
CA LEU A 58 -18.71 -3.10 18.35
C LEU A 58 -18.10 -2.74 19.71
N GLU A 59 -16.78 -2.87 19.83
CA GLU A 59 -16.02 -2.54 21.03
C GLU A 59 -15.76 -1.03 21.21
N ARG A 60 -16.18 -0.20 20.24
CA ARG A 60 -15.99 1.26 20.24
C ARG A 60 -14.52 1.71 20.31
N HIS A 61 -13.60 0.92 19.76
CA HIS A 61 -12.20 1.32 19.61
C HIS A 61 -12.01 2.19 18.36
N HIS A 62 -12.34 3.49 18.48
CA HIS A 62 -12.27 4.46 17.38
C HIS A 62 -10.92 4.50 16.67
N ASP A 63 -9.85 4.39 17.44
CA ASP A 63 -8.47 4.35 16.99
C ASP A 63 -8.15 3.13 16.10
N ASP A 64 -8.64 1.95 16.48
CA ASP A 64 -8.47 0.73 15.69
C ASP A 64 -9.32 0.81 14.41
N VAL A 65 -10.52 1.40 14.49
CA VAL A 65 -11.39 1.63 13.33
C VAL A 65 -10.71 2.51 12.28
N LEU A 66 -10.03 3.59 12.70
CA LEU A 66 -9.27 4.44 11.80
C LEU A 66 -8.15 3.65 11.09
N ARG A 67 -7.33 2.93 11.85
CA ARG A 67 -6.22 2.12 11.34
C ARG A 67 -6.68 1.05 10.34
N LEU A 68 -7.78 0.37 10.64
CA LEU A 68 -8.39 -0.63 9.77
C LEU A 68 -8.96 -0.03 8.49
N ASN A 69 -9.55 1.18 8.54
CA ASN A 69 -9.97 1.88 7.34
C ASN A 69 -8.77 2.29 6.46
N LEU A 70 -7.65 2.71 7.05
CA LEU A 70 -6.42 2.98 6.30
C LEU A 70 -5.89 1.71 5.61
N LEU A 71 -5.93 0.56 6.27
CA LEU A 71 -5.56 -0.71 5.65
C LEU A 71 -6.46 -1.07 4.46
N LYS A 72 -7.77 -0.81 4.57
CA LYS A 72 -8.68 -0.99 3.43
C LYS A 72 -8.32 -0.07 2.28
N ILE A 73 -7.99 1.19 2.55
CA ILE A 73 -7.56 2.13 1.52
C ILE A 73 -6.30 1.59 0.81
N ILE A 74 -5.30 1.13 1.55
CA ILE A 74 -4.09 0.52 0.97
C ILE A 74 -4.46 -0.68 0.08
N LEU A 75 -5.33 -1.57 0.58
CA LEU A 75 -5.74 -2.77 -0.14
C LEU A 75 -6.50 -2.47 -1.44
N PHE A 76 -7.35 -1.44 -1.46
CA PHE A 76 -8.17 -1.12 -2.64
C PHE A 76 -7.44 -0.25 -3.65
N PHE A 77 -6.63 0.71 -3.19
CA PHE A 77 -6.09 1.75 -4.06
C PHE A 77 -4.59 1.58 -4.36
N LEU A 78 -3.84 0.97 -3.45
CA LEU A 78 -2.38 0.95 -3.51
C LEU A 78 -1.81 -0.44 -3.82
N LEU A 79 -2.59 -1.51 -3.59
CA LEU A 79 -2.21 -2.89 -3.85
C LEU A 79 -3.29 -3.60 -4.68
N PRO A 80 -3.38 -3.39 -6.00
CA PRO A 80 -4.30 -4.14 -6.85
C PRO A 80 -3.71 -5.54 -7.11
N ASN A 81 -3.58 -6.31 -6.04
CA ASN A 81 -3.05 -7.65 -6.08
C ASN A 81 -4.23 -8.60 -6.34
N LYS A 82 -4.04 -9.61 -7.20
CA LYS A 82 -5.08 -10.62 -7.53
C LYS A 82 -5.63 -11.35 -6.29
N GLY A 83 -4.87 -11.36 -5.19
CA GLY A 83 -5.26 -11.93 -3.90
C GLY A 83 -5.86 -10.97 -2.87
N ARG A 84 -5.94 -9.65 -3.13
CA ARG A 84 -6.43 -8.61 -2.19
C ARG A 84 -5.92 -8.81 -0.75
N ASN A 85 -4.60 -8.95 -0.63
CA ASN A 85 -3.91 -9.14 0.64
C ASN A 85 -2.98 -7.96 0.90
N VAL A 86 -2.98 -7.48 2.14
CA VAL A 86 -2.05 -6.45 2.63
C VAL A 86 -0.91 -7.14 3.37
N TRP A 87 0.32 -6.75 3.03
CA TRP A 87 1.52 -7.21 3.73
C TRP A 87 1.56 -6.67 5.16
N VAL A 88 2.08 -7.49 6.08
CA VAL A 88 2.13 -7.16 7.51
C VAL A 88 2.84 -5.84 7.81
N LYS A 89 3.87 -5.49 7.04
CA LYS A 89 4.55 -4.19 7.15
C LYS A 89 3.59 -2.98 7.06
N TYR A 90 2.51 -3.08 6.30
CA TYR A 90 1.51 -2.02 6.22
C TYR A 90 0.56 -2.02 7.42
N VAL A 91 0.34 -3.19 8.05
CA VAL A 91 -0.40 -3.31 9.32
C VAL A 91 0.37 -2.61 10.43
N ASP A 92 1.68 -2.79 10.48
CA ASP A 92 2.52 -2.11 11.46
C ASP A 92 2.63 -0.61 11.14
N LEU A 93 2.70 -0.24 9.85
CA LEU A 93 2.74 1.16 9.42
C LEU A 93 1.50 1.96 9.82
N VAL A 94 0.29 1.38 9.74
CA VAL A 94 -0.92 2.11 10.18
C VAL A 94 -0.98 2.31 11.68
N ASP A 95 -0.23 1.54 12.47
CA ASP A 95 -0.23 1.73 13.93
C ASP A 95 0.55 2.99 14.34
N ASP A 96 1.61 3.32 13.59
CA ASP A 96 2.34 4.58 13.71
C ASP A 96 1.86 5.58 12.65
N LEU A 97 0.78 6.30 12.98
CA LEU A 97 0.20 7.31 12.09
C LEU A 97 1.16 8.46 11.73
N GLN A 98 2.16 8.75 12.58
CA GLN A 98 3.16 9.76 12.25
C GLN A 98 4.07 9.26 11.13
N GLN A 99 4.49 7.99 11.20
CA GLN A 99 5.25 7.36 10.13
C GLN A 99 4.40 7.13 8.88
N PHE A 100 3.14 6.73 9.02
CA PHE A 100 2.19 6.60 7.91
C PHE A 100 2.10 7.89 7.07
N ASN A 101 2.02 9.05 7.74
CA ASN A 101 1.93 10.35 7.07
C ASN A 101 3.24 10.81 6.41
N LYS A 102 4.38 10.32 6.88
CA LYS A 102 5.71 10.59 6.31
C LYS A 102 6.14 9.53 5.29
N PHE A 103 5.36 8.47 5.14
CA PHE A 103 5.66 7.38 4.22
C PHE A 103 5.60 7.88 2.78
N SER A 104 6.54 7.44 1.96
CA SER A 104 6.70 7.87 0.57
C SER A 104 5.68 7.17 -0.34
N TRP A 105 4.39 7.46 -0.14
CA TRP A 105 3.29 6.85 -0.89
C TRP A 105 3.43 7.07 -2.40
N GLY A 106 3.98 8.22 -2.81
CA GLY A 106 4.21 8.52 -4.22
C GLY A 106 5.20 7.55 -4.86
N GLU A 107 6.32 7.24 -4.19
CA GLU A 107 7.27 6.25 -4.70
C GLU A 107 6.68 4.84 -4.70
N GLN A 108 5.90 4.48 -3.67
CA GLN A 108 5.25 3.16 -3.63
C GLN A 108 4.24 2.97 -4.78
N VAL A 109 3.44 4.00 -5.08
CA VAL A 109 2.51 4.01 -6.23
C VAL A 109 3.28 3.97 -7.54
N TYR A 110 4.33 4.79 -7.66
CA TYR A 110 5.19 4.80 -8.84
C TYR A 110 5.81 3.43 -9.13
N ASN A 111 6.43 2.80 -8.13
CA ASN A 111 7.04 1.48 -8.26
C ASN A 111 6.01 0.42 -8.65
N PHE A 112 4.80 0.50 -8.10
CA PHE A 112 3.71 -0.37 -8.48
C PHE A 112 3.28 -0.18 -9.94
N LEU A 113 3.02 1.06 -10.37
CA LEU A 113 2.65 1.35 -11.75
C LEU A 113 3.76 0.91 -12.73
N TRP A 114 5.01 1.15 -12.37
CA TRP A 114 6.17 0.73 -13.12
C TRP A 114 6.24 -0.79 -13.27
N SER A 115 6.04 -1.55 -12.19
CA SER A 115 6.09 -3.01 -12.24
C SER A 115 4.98 -3.59 -13.12
N GLN A 116 3.79 -2.99 -13.11
CA GLN A 116 2.72 -3.39 -14.02
C GLN A 116 3.08 -3.11 -15.48
N ILE A 117 3.59 -1.91 -15.80
CA ILE A 117 4.03 -1.56 -17.16
C ILE A 117 5.08 -2.56 -17.68
N MET A 118 6.03 -2.95 -16.83
CA MET A 118 7.06 -3.93 -17.18
C MET A 118 6.50 -5.36 -17.34
N GLU A 119 5.52 -5.77 -16.51
CA GLU A 119 4.86 -7.08 -16.61
C GLU A 119 4.09 -7.25 -17.93
N PHE A 120 3.53 -6.15 -18.48
CA PHE A 120 2.84 -6.19 -19.76
C PHE A 120 3.78 -6.31 -20.99
N GLY A 121 5.10 -6.17 -20.83
CA GLY A 121 6.08 -6.47 -21.88
C GLY A 121 6.05 -5.58 -23.13
N VAL A 122 5.23 -4.53 -23.17
CA VAL A 122 5.00 -3.71 -24.39
C VAL A 122 6.06 -2.61 -24.58
N TYR A 123 6.83 -2.25 -23.55
CA TYR A 123 7.68 -1.07 -23.56
C TYR A 123 9.13 -1.35 -23.13
N ARG A 124 10.09 -1.02 -24.00
CA ARG A 124 11.50 -0.81 -23.60
C ARG A 124 11.62 0.65 -23.15
N SER A 125 12.12 0.89 -21.95
CA SER A 125 12.29 2.24 -21.42
C SER A 125 13.76 2.66 -21.41
N VAL A 126 14.01 3.91 -21.83
CA VAL A 126 15.26 4.61 -21.54
C VAL A 126 14.93 5.58 -20.41
N ALA A 127 15.33 5.24 -19.20
CA ALA A 127 15.18 6.11 -18.05
C ALA A 127 16.29 7.17 -18.06
N ASP A 128 15.92 8.42 -18.33
CA ASP A 128 16.75 9.59 -18.01
C ASP A 128 16.29 10.13 -16.65
N LYS A 129 17.20 10.71 -15.86
CA LYS A 129 17.03 11.04 -14.43
C LYS A 129 15.77 11.86 -14.11
N ASN A 130 15.15 12.50 -15.10
CA ASN A 130 13.97 13.36 -14.95
C ASN A 130 12.79 13.02 -15.88
N ARG A 131 12.87 11.99 -16.74
CA ARG A 131 11.80 11.65 -17.69
C ARG A 131 11.77 10.16 -18.04
N ILE A 132 10.57 9.60 -18.09
CA ILE A 132 10.30 8.28 -18.67
C ILE A 132 9.73 8.49 -20.05
N LYS A 133 10.42 8.00 -21.08
CA LYS A 133 9.86 7.82 -22.41
C LYS A 133 9.50 6.34 -22.58
N LEU A 134 8.24 6.09 -22.89
CA LEU A 134 7.73 4.76 -23.23
C LEU A 134 7.80 4.62 -24.76
N TYR A 135 8.54 3.63 -25.25
CA TYR A 135 8.60 3.26 -26.67
C TYR A 135 7.88 1.95 -26.90
N HIS A 136 6.95 1.91 -27.85
CA HIS A 136 6.32 0.66 -28.26
C HIS A 136 7.41 -0.23 -28.89
N CYS A 137 7.41 -1.56 -28.66
CA CYS A 137 8.45 -2.47 -29.22
C CYS A 137 8.58 -2.33 -30.75
N THR A 138 7.48 -2.04 -31.45
CA THR A 138 7.47 -1.80 -32.90
C THR A 138 8.28 -0.59 -33.35
N ASP A 139 8.58 0.33 -32.43
CA ASP A 139 9.25 1.61 -32.73
C ASP A 139 10.77 1.53 -32.51
N VAL A 140 11.28 0.37 -32.10
CA VAL A 140 12.71 0.14 -31.84
C VAL A 140 13.26 -0.87 -32.87
N PRO A 141 14.23 -0.47 -33.73
CA PRO A 141 14.83 -1.40 -34.69
C PRO A 141 15.51 -2.57 -33.93
N GLY A 142 15.09 -3.80 -34.20
CA GLY A 142 15.63 -5.01 -33.54
C GLY A 142 14.70 -5.68 -32.52
N CYS A 143 13.45 -5.22 -32.38
CA CYS A 143 12.32 -6.15 -32.38
C CYS A 143 12.11 -6.63 -33.84
#